data_AF-A0A3B8TY95-F1
#
_entry.id   AF-A0A3B8TY95-F1
#
_cell.length_a   1.000
_cell.length_b   1.000
_cell.length_c   1.000
_cell.angle_alpha   90.00
_cell.angle_beta   90.00
_cell.angle_gamma   90.00
#
_symmetry.space_group_name_H-M   'P 1'
#
loop_
_entity.id
_entity.type
_entity.pdbx_description
1 polymer ?
#
loop_
_entity_poly.entity_id
_entity_poly.type
_entity_poly.pdbx_seq_one_letter_code
_entity_poly.pdbx_strand_id
1 'polypeptide(L)'
;MTTRAYPDIFELKTMLKLRKEMDEKKREAASLGFFGRKRKAALEREAAELQQKLEETRQKILNLDYPYDHPIMLAARDMDAIPYGRMTDDEPGGGESILWQLIDIVDTKALLVSRHALFAATFHSFFEDVTYEDSSVREILRDDCYDEWFDAGEKARIELEPVWEDGILAPMGSRACTQDFLFLLSEKEAVEKLGPGRLSCQGVDLLAEGARGADANVCWWLRTPGESMAQRRFVTPDGFVDPDGACVVMTRRGKGALASDVDFDVYVRPAMYVQLFDGYVF
;
A
#
# COMPACT_ATOMS: atom_id res chain seq x y z
N MET A 1 15.38 -33.57 9.02
CA MET A 1 15.04 -32.14 8.94
C MET A 1 15.32 -31.67 7.52
N THR A 2 14.39 -31.94 6.63
CA THR A 2 14.44 -31.43 5.25
C THR A 2 13.88 -30.02 5.31
N THR A 3 14.74 -29.02 5.14
CA THR A 3 14.32 -27.66 4.81
C THR A 3 13.43 -27.76 3.59
N ARG A 4 12.10 -27.68 3.77
CA ARG A 4 11.18 -27.50 2.65
C ARG A 4 11.56 -26.14 2.08
N ALA A 5 12.43 -26.11 1.07
CA ALA A 5 12.66 -24.90 0.30
C ALA A 5 11.27 -24.50 -0.19
N TYR A 6 10.75 -23.38 0.32
CA TYR A 6 9.40 -22.86 0.06
C TYR A 6 9.34 -22.41 -1.40
N PRO A 7 8.98 -23.30 -2.34
CA PRO A 7 9.15 -23.00 -3.76
C PRO A 7 8.19 -21.86 -4.11
N ASP A 8 6.96 -21.96 -3.60
CA ASP A 8 5.87 -21.01 -3.73
C ASP A 8 6.23 -19.57 -3.33
N ILE A 9 6.86 -19.37 -2.17
CA ILE A 9 7.34 -18.03 -1.77
C ILE A 9 8.46 -17.55 -2.69
N PHE A 10 9.36 -18.45 -3.08
CA PHE A 10 10.45 -18.10 -4.00
C PHE A 10 9.91 -17.68 -5.38
N GLU A 11 8.93 -18.40 -5.90
CA GLU A 11 8.24 -18.06 -7.15
C GLU A 11 7.43 -16.77 -7.02
N LEU A 12 6.75 -16.54 -5.90
CA LEU A 12 6.01 -15.28 -5.69
C LEU A 12 6.96 -14.08 -5.57
N LYS A 13 8.10 -14.24 -4.89
CA LYS A 13 9.19 -13.24 -4.87
C LYS A 13 9.75 -13.00 -6.28
N THR A 14 9.87 -14.05 -7.07
CA THR A 14 10.30 -13.95 -8.48
C THR A 14 9.28 -13.19 -9.30
N MET A 15 7.97 -13.46 -9.14
CA MET A 15 6.90 -12.71 -9.82
C MET A 15 6.95 -11.22 -9.46
N LEU A 16 7.09 -10.90 -8.17
CA LEU A 16 7.18 -9.53 -7.69
C LEU A 16 8.39 -8.79 -8.31
N LYS A 17 9.54 -9.46 -8.37
CA LYS A 17 10.76 -8.93 -9.00
C LYS A 17 10.56 -8.67 -10.50
N LEU A 18 10.03 -9.65 -11.23
CA LEU A 18 9.75 -9.52 -12.66
C LEU A 18 8.78 -8.38 -12.95
N ARG A 19 7.77 -8.18 -12.10
CA ARG A 19 6.84 -7.04 -12.21
C ARG A 19 7.56 -5.70 -12.05
N LYS A 20 8.40 -5.55 -11.02
CA LYS A 20 9.16 -4.30 -10.78
C LYS A 20 10.09 -3.98 -11.96
N GLU A 21 10.83 -4.97 -12.46
CA GLU A 21 11.69 -4.81 -13.64
C GLU A 21 10.85 -4.45 -14.89
N MET A 22 9.71 -5.08 -15.09
CA MET A 22 8.81 -4.77 -16.21
C MET A 22 8.29 -3.32 -16.14
N ASP A 23 7.88 -2.87 -14.95
CA ASP A 23 7.36 -1.51 -14.72
C ASP A 23 8.46 -0.46 -14.98
N GLU A 24 9.70 -0.73 -14.56
CA GLU A 24 10.87 0.10 -14.88
C GLU A 24 11.09 0.24 -16.40
N LYS A 25 11.05 -0.87 -17.13
CA LYS A 25 11.22 -0.87 -18.60
C LYS A 25 10.12 -0.08 -19.29
N LYS A 26 8.86 -0.28 -18.86
CA LYS A 26 7.71 0.47 -19.38
C LYS A 26 7.84 1.96 -19.11
N ARG A 27 8.30 2.35 -17.92
CA ARG A 27 8.53 3.75 -17.56
C ARG A 27 9.66 4.38 -18.37
N GLU A 28 10.79 3.68 -18.54
CA GLU A 28 11.89 4.15 -19.40
C GLU A 28 11.42 4.28 -20.86
N ALA A 29 10.61 3.34 -21.35
CA ALA A 29 10.03 3.42 -22.70
C ALA A 29 9.08 4.62 -22.85
N ALA A 30 8.31 4.94 -21.81
CA ALA A 30 7.38 6.08 -21.79
C ALA A 30 8.10 7.44 -21.71
N SER A 31 9.27 7.51 -21.05
CA SER A 31 10.06 8.74 -20.96
C SER A 31 10.82 9.06 -22.25
N LEU A 32 11.01 8.07 -23.13
CA LEU A 32 11.68 8.26 -24.41
C LEU A 32 10.77 8.98 -25.43
N GLY A 33 11.20 10.18 -25.81
CA GLY A 33 10.58 10.97 -26.86
C GLY A 33 10.85 10.48 -28.29
N PHE A 34 10.51 11.31 -29.27
CA PHE A 34 10.51 10.97 -30.70
C PHE A 34 11.85 10.43 -31.26
N PHE A 35 12.99 10.87 -30.73
CA PHE A 35 14.32 10.45 -31.17
C PHE A 35 14.75 9.08 -30.60
N GLY A 36 14.04 8.57 -29.59
CA GLY A 36 14.38 7.32 -28.89
C GLY A 36 13.77 6.04 -29.46
N ARG A 37 13.13 6.08 -30.66
CA ARG A 37 12.31 4.97 -31.19
C ARG A 37 12.97 3.58 -31.13
N LYS A 38 14.26 3.48 -31.49
CA LYS A 38 14.99 2.20 -31.45
C LYS A 38 15.12 1.67 -30.03
N ARG A 39 15.46 2.53 -29.07
CA ARG A 39 15.59 2.18 -27.66
C ARG A 39 14.23 1.86 -27.04
N LYS A 40 13.20 2.67 -27.36
CA LYS A 40 11.83 2.42 -26.94
C LYS A 40 11.34 1.03 -27.37
N ALA A 41 11.51 0.69 -28.64
CA ALA A 41 11.13 -0.63 -29.15
C ALA A 41 11.92 -1.78 -28.52
N ALA A 42 13.20 -1.56 -28.14
CA ALA A 42 13.98 -2.55 -27.42
C ALA A 42 13.45 -2.76 -25.98
N LEU A 43 13.14 -1.69 -25.26
CA LEU A 43 12.57 -1.75 -23.91
C LEU A 43 11.18 -2.40 -23.90
N GLU A 44 10.35 -2.11 -24.89
CA GLU A 44 9.04 -2.75 -25.04
C GLU A 44 9.16 -4.27 -25.29
N ARG A 45 10.19 -4.71 -26.03
CA ARG A 45 10.49 -6.14 -26.20
C ARG A 45 10.99 -6.78 -24.91
N GLU A 46 11.92 -6.13 -24.21
CA GLU A 46 12.38 -6.59 -22.89
C GLU A 46 11.20 -6.72 -21.90
N ALA A 47 10.28 -5.74 -21.89
CA ALA A 47 9.09 -5.78 -21.05
C ALA A 47 8.15 -6.94 -21.43
N ALA A 48 8.00 -7.25 -22.72
CA ALA A 48 7.20 -8.40 -23.18
C ALA A 48 7.83 -9.74 -22.78
N GLU A 49 9.15 -9.87 -22.86
CA GLU A 49 9.87 -11.06 -22.37
C GLU A 49 9.72 -11.24 -20.85
N LEU A 50 9.80 -10.15 -20.08
CA LEU A 50 9.55 -10.17 -18.64
C LEU A 50 8.09 -10.58 -18.32
N GLN A 51 7.12 -10.08 -19.09
CA GLN A 51 5.72 -10.46 -18.96
C GLN A 51 5.50 -11.95 -19.23
N GLN A 52 6.17 -12.51 -20.24
CA GLN A 52 6.09 -13.96 -20.50
C GLN A 52 6.66 -14.77 -19.33
N LYS A 53 7.85 -14.41 -18.83
CA LYS A 53 8.46 -15.09 -17.67
C LYS A 53 7.60 -14.98 -16.41
N LEU A 54 6.93 -13.83 -16.24
CA LEU A 54 6.01 -13.58 -15.14
C LEU A 54 4.83 -14.56 -15.21
N GLU A 55 4.21 -14.71 -16.38
CA GLU A 55 3.08 -15.62 -16.59
C GLU A 55 3.48 -17.10 -16.44
N GLU A 56 4.66 -17.48 -16.94
CA GLU A 56 5.21 -18.83 -16.73
C GLU A 56 5.43 -19.13 -15.24
N THR A 57 5.91 -18.14 -14.47
CA THR A 57 6.11 -18.28 -13.02
C THR A 57 4.78 -18.33 -12.28
N ARG A 58 3.82 -17.48 -12.68
CA ARG A 58 2.45 -17.48 -12.17
C ARG A 58 1.80 -18.84 -12.35
N GLN A 59 1.89 -19.44 -13.52
CA GLN A 59 1.26 -20.72 -13.79
C GLN A 59 1.85 -21.86 -12.93
N LYS A 60 3.14 -21.79 -12.56
CA LYS A 60 3.72 -22.75 -11.60
C LYS A 60 3.01 -22.69 -10.26
N ILE A 61 2.74 -21.48 -9.74
CA ILE A 61 2.03 -21.29 -8.48
C ILE A 61 0.57 -21.71 -8.61
N LEU A 62 -0.12 -21.32 -9.69
CA LEU A 62 -1.53 -21.65 -9.90
C LEU A 62 -1.80 -23.15 -10.07
N ASN A 63 -0.79 -23.94 -10.42
CA ASN A 63 -0.87 -25.40 -10.51
C ASN A 63 -0.62 -26.10 -9.16
N LEU A 64 -0.29 -25.37 -8.10
CA LEU A 64 -0.12 -25.92 -6.76
C LEU A 64 -1.48 -26.25 -6.13
N ASP A 65 -1.47 -27.26 -5.27
CA ASP A 65 -2.65 -27.70 -4.53
C ASP A 65 -2.84 -26.84 -3.26
N TYR A 66 -3.22 -25.58 -3.48
CA TYR A 66 -3.61 -24.65 -2.42
C TYR A 66 -5.11 -24.33 -2.50
N PRO A 67 -5.77 -24.11 -1.35
CA PRO A 67 -7.12 -23.55 -1.33
C PRO A 67 -7.24 -22.29 -2.18
N TYR A 68 -8.39 -22.10 -2.82
CA TYR A 68 -8.60 -20.99 -3.75
C TYR A 68 -8.43 -19.61 -3.08
N ASP A 69 -8.79 -19.53 -1.80
CA ASP A 69 -8.73 -18.37 -0.91
C ASP A 69 -7.38 -18.23 -0.16
N HIS A 70 -6.42 -19.12 -0.39
CA HIS A 70 -5.10 -19.03 0.24
C HIS A 70 -4.35 -17.77 -0.23
N PRO A 71 -3.67 -17.01 0.65
CA PRO A 71 -2.99 -15.76 0.30
C PRO A 71 -2.01 -15.87 -0.88
N ILE A 72 -1.26 -16.97 -0.98
CA ILE A 72 -0.36 -17.23 -2.12
C ILE A 72 -1.15 -17.33 -3.44
N MET A 73 -2.31 -17.99 -3.43
CA MET A 73 -3.14 -18.16 -4.63
C MET A 73 -3.79 -16.85 -5.04
N LEU A 74 -4.28 -16.07 -4.07
CA LEU A 74 -4.82 -14.73 -4.34
C LEU A 74 -3.76 -13.83 -4.97
N ALA A 75 -2.55 -13.79 -4.39
CA ALA A 75 -1.44 -13.00 -4.89
C ALA A 75 -0.95 -13.47 -6.29
N ALA A 76 -0.92 -14.78 -6.54
CA ALA A 76 -0.55 -15.30 -7.86
C ALA A 76 -1.61 -15.00 -8.92
N ARG A 77 -2.89 -14.95 -8.56
CA ARG A 77 -3.95 -14.56 -9.51
C ARG A 77 -3.83 -13.11 -9.91
N ASP A 78 -3.74 -12.21 -8.96
CA ASP A 78 -3.57 -10.80 -9.26
C ASP A 78 -2.82 -10.10 -8.13
N MET A 79 -1.54 -9.80 -8.37
CA MET A 79 -0.71 -9.10 -7.39
C MET A 79 -1.19 -7.66 -7.13
N ASP A 80 -2.09 -7.12 -7.96
CA ASP A 80 -2.56 -5.74 -7.89
C ASP A 80 -4.06 -5.65 -7.51
N ALA A 81 -4.73 -6.79 -7.28
CA ALA A 81 -6.14 -6.87 -6.91
C ALA A 81 -6.45 -8.07 -6.01
N ILE A 82 -5.68 -8.21 -4.91
CA ILE A 82 -5.91 -9.22 -3.88
C ILE A 82 -7.16 -8.82 -3.09
N PRO A 83 -8.25 -9.60 -3.09
CA PRO A 83 -9.42 -9.30 -2.28
C PRO A 83 -9.12 -9.63 -0.82
N TYR A 84 -9.29 -8.64 0.07
CA TYR A 84 -9.15 -8.82 1.50
C TYR A 84 -9.99 -7.79 2.25
N GLY A 85 -10.79 -8.23 3.20
CA GLY A 85 -11.76 -7.39 3.87
C GLY A 85 -12.92 -6.95 2.97
N ARG A 86 -13.99 -6.50 3.60
CA ARG A 86 -15.23 -6.05 2.96
C ARG A 86 -15.74 -4.82 3.67
N MET A 87 -16.31 -3.91 2.91
CA MET A 87 -17.08 -2.81 3.49
C MET A 87 -18.53 -3.27 3.63
N THR A 88 -19.10 -3.18 4.83
CA THR A 88 -20.45 -3.67 5.10
C THR A 88 -21.47 -2.88 4.30
N ASP A 89 -22.21 -3.55 3.41
CA ASP A 89 -23.66 -3.32 3.35
C ASP A 89 -24.26 -4.19 4.47
N ASP A 90 -25.36 -3.76 5.08
CA ASP A 90 -26.04 -4.38 6.24
C ASP A 90 -26.50 -5.86 6.05
N GLU A 91 -25.96 -6.58 5.07
CA GLU A 91 -26.20 -8.00 4.82
C GLU A 91 -24.92 -8.85 4.95
N PRO A 92 -24.97 -9.97 5.69
CA PRO A 92 -23.85 -10.92 5.74
C PRO A 92 -23.59 -11.51 4.35
N GLY A 93 -22.50 -11.06 3.72
CA GLY A 93 -22.02 -11.53 2.41
C GLY A 93 -22.26 -10.57 1.23
N GLY A 94 -22.72 -9.33 1.45
CA GLY A 94 -23.14 -8.42 0.38
C GLY A 94 -22.16 -7.31 -0.06
N GLY A 95 -21.12 -7.00 0.72
CA GLY A 95 -20.22 -5.86 0.45
C GLY A 95 -19.13 -6.11 -0.60
N GLU A 96 -18.75 -5.07 -1.36
CA GLU A 96 -17.57 -5.11 -2.24
C GLU A 96 -16.29 -5.31 -1.43
N SER A 97 -15.41 -6.23 -1.89
CA SER A 97 -14.13 -6.48 -1.24
C SER A 97 -13.16 -5.32 -1.44
N ILE A 98 -12.40 -4.98 -0.39
CA ILE A 98 -11.30 -4.05 -0.53
C ILE A 98 -10.19 -4.76 -1.32
N LEU A 99 -9.67 -4.10 -2.36
CA LEU A 99 -8.61 -4.63 -3.20
C LEU A 99 -7.25 -4.13 -2.73
N TRP A 100 -6.30 -5.05 -2.65
CA TRP A 100 -4.94 -4.82 -2.17
C TRP A 100 -3.90 -5.17 -3.21
N GLN A 101 -2.72 -4.57 -3.09
CA GLN A 101 -1.56 -4.79 -3.94
C GLN A 101 -0.44 -5.39 -3.12
N LEU A 102 0.13 -6.49 -3.59
CA LEU A 102 1.36 -7.06 -3.08
C LEU A 102 2.54 -6.16 -3.48
N ILE A 103 3.26 -5.61 -2.51
CA ILE A 103 4.39 -4.71 -2.77
C ILE A 103 5.73 -5.26 -2.28
N ASP A 104 5.71 -6.16 -1.31
CA ASP A 104 6.91 -6.81 -0.79
C ASP A 104 6.62 -8.18 -0.18
N ILE A 105 7.66 -9.01 -0.04
CA ILE A 105 7.59 -10.28 0.69
C ILE A 105 8.81 -10.38 1.60
N VAL A 106 8.56 -10.32 2.90
CA VAL A 106 9.59 -10.42 3.95
C VAL A 106 9.40 -11.76 4.66
N ASP A 107 10.43 -12.60 4.62
CA ASP A 107 10.40 -13.97 5.13
C ASP A 107 9.18 -14.78 4.64
N THR A 108 8.16 -14.89 5.50
CA THR A 108 6.94 -15.67 5.26
C THR A 108 5.67 -14.81 5.19
N LYS A 109 5.83 -13.50 5.09
CA LYS A 109 4.76 -12.50 5.11
C LYS A 109 4.75 -11.70 3.82
N ALA A 110 3.55 -11.44 3.30
CA ALA A 110 3.33 -10.50 2.21
C ALA A 110 3.01 -9.12 2.79
N LEU A 111 3.71 -8.09 2.33
CA LEU A 111 3.29 -6.71 2.57
C LEU A 111 2.29 -6.30 1.49
N LEU A 112 1.08 -6.00 1.93
CA LEU A 112 0.00 -5.50 1.10
C LEU A 112 -0.21 -4.01 1.36
N VAL A 113 -0.60 -3.26 0.34
CA VAL A 113 -1.12 -1.89 0.45
C VAL A 113 -2.42 -1.80 -0.31
N SER A 114 -3.38 -1.02 0.17
CA SER A 114 -4.65 -0.85 -0.54
C SER A 114 -4.40 -0.33 -1.96
N ARG A 115 -5.18 -0.87 -2.92
CA ARG A 115 -5.11 -0.49 -4.34
C ARG A 115 -5.48 0.97 -4.55
N HIS A 116 -6.50 1.42 -3.82
CA HIS A 116 -6.96 2.80 -3.79
C HIS A 116 -6.65 3.43 -2.43
N ALA A 117 -6.53 4.75 -2.38
CA ALA A 117 -6.56 5.47 -1.12
C ALA A 117 -8.03 5.53 -0.66
N LEU A 118 -8.34 5.04 0.53
CA LEU A 118 -9.67 4.52 0.87
C LEU A 118 -10.64 5.55 1.45
N PHE A 119 -10.15 6.62 2.06
CA PHE A 119 -11.00 7.71 2.53
C PHE A 119 -10.14 8.93 2.86
N ALA A 120 -10.73 10.13 2.82
CA ALA A 120 -10.06 11.35 3.26
C ALA A 120 -10.10 11.47 4.79
N ALA A 121 -8.96 11.71 5.43
CA ALA A 121 -8.88 11.95 6.88
C ALA A 121 -7.69 12.84 7.24
N THR A 122 -7.80 13.61 8.32
CA THR A 122 -6.65 14.35 8.82
C THR A 122 -5.65 13.35 9.34
N PHE A 123 -4.37 13.69 9.32
CA PHE A 123 -3.40 12.87 10.00
C PHE A 123 -3.65 12.89 11.52
N HIS A 124 -3.95 14.08 12.06
CA HIS A 124 -4.31 14.28 13.45
C HIS A 124 -5.38 15.38 13.59
N SER A 125 -6.22 15.31 14.62
CA SER A 125 -7.35 16.24 14.79
C SER A 125 -6.96 17.65 15.21
N PHE A 126 -5.77 17.83 15.81
CA PHE A 126 -5.31 19.11 16.36
C PHE A 126 -4.01 19.60 15.71
N PHE A 127 -3.83 20.91 15.68
CA PHE A 127 -2.61 21.51 15.14
C PHE A 127 -1.54 21.55 16.24
N GLU A 128 -0.76 20.48 16.30
CA GLU A 128 0.33 20.32 17.25
C GLU A 128 1.40 19.37 16.72
N ASP A 129 2.55 19.35 17.39
CA ASP A 129 3.57 18.34 17.15
C ASP A 129 3.03 16.97 17.58
N VAL A 130 2.99 16.01 16.66
CA VAL A 130 2.38 14.70 16.89
C VAL A 130 3.29 13.59 16.34
N THR A 131 3.30 12.44 17.01
CA THR A 131 3.98 11.22 16.54
C THR A 131 2.99 10.34 15.76
N TYR A 132 3.46 9.31 15.05
CA TYR A 132 2.52 8.32 14.49
C TYR A 132 1.70 7.59 15.58
N GLU A 133 2.31 7.31 16.73
CA GLU A 133 1.67 6.61 17.86
C GLU A 133 0.45 7.34 18.39
N ASP A 134 0.55 8.68 18.50
CA ASP A 134 -0.48 9.58 19.03
C ASP A 134 -1.41 10.16 17.94
N SER A 135 -1.28 9.68 16.70
CA SER A 135 -2.03 10.24 15.56
C SER A 135 -3.48 9.73 15.50
N SER A 136 -4.40 10.61 15.11
CA SER A 136 -5.82 10.25 14.98
C SER A 136 -6.04 9.25 13.84
N VAL A 137 -5.24 9.34 12.77
CA VAL A 137 -5.30 8.37 11.66
C VAL A 137 -4.95 6.95 12.11
N ARG A 138 -4.04 6.79 13.08
CA ARG A 138 -3.69 5.47 13.63
C ARG A 138 -4.85 4.91 14.46
N GLU A 139 -5.52 5.74 15.26
CA GLU A 139 -6.72 5.34 16.01
C GLU A 139 -7.82 4.84 15.06
N ILE A 140 -8.12 5.58 13.98
CA ILE A 140 -9.10 5.17 12.96
C ILE A 140 -8.72 3.82 12.32
N LEU A 141 -7.45 3.65 11.92
CA LEU A 141 -6.99 2.39 11.33
C LEU A 141 -7.14 1.19 12.29
N ARG A 142 -6.92 1.43 13.58
CA ARG A 142 -6.95 0.39 14.62
C ARG A 142 -8.36 0.04 15.05
N ASP A 143 -9.17 1.04 15.39
CA ASP A 143 -10.44 0.84 16.08
C ASP A 143 -11.63 0.75 15.11
N ASP A 144 -11.60 1.49 14.00
CA ASP A 144 -12.69 1.49 13.02
C ASP A 144 -12.38 0.52 11.86
N CYS A 145 -11.24 0.70 11.19
CA CYS A 145 -10.95 -0.02 9.95
C CYS A 145 -10.64 -1.51 10.18
N TYR A 146 -9.68 -1.83 11.05
CA TYR A 146 -9.32 -3.24 11.28
C TYR A 146 -10.50 -4.04 11.82
N ASP A 147 -11.31 -3.43 12.69
CA ASP A 147 -12.38 -4.15 13.34
C ASP A 147 -13.58 -4.42 12.44
N GLU A 148 -13.93 -3.47 11.58
CA GLU A 148 -15.08 -3.57 10.68
C GLU A 148 -14.77 -4.25 9.34
N TRP A 149 -13.57 -4.03 8.77
CA TRP A 149 -13.30 -4.48 7.40
C TRP A 149 -13.02 -5.97 7.30
N PHE A 150 -12.44 -6.59 8.32
CA PHE A 150 -11.95 -7.97 8.20
C PHE A 150 -12.77 -8.95 9.03
N ASP A 151 -13.08 -10.10 8.42
CA ASP A 151 -13.69 -11.21 9.17
C ASP A 151 -12.67 -11.95 10.05
N ALA A 152 -13.15 -12.86 10.90
CA ALA A 152 -12.29 -13.58 11.83
C ALA A 152 -11.20 -14.44 11.14
N GLY A 153 -11.49 -14.99 9.95
CA GLY A 153 -10.53 -15.77 9.18
C GLY A 153 -9.45 -14.89 8.57
N GLU A 154 -9.83 -13.70 8.11
CA GLU A 154 -8.92 -12.69 7.59
C GLU A 154 -8.04 -12.10 8.70
N LYS A 155 -8.64 -11.71 9.84
CA LYS A 155 -7.92 -11.20 11.01
C LYS A 155 -6.86 -12.19 11.50
N ALA A 156 -7.14 -13.49 11.43
CA ALA A 156 -6.20 -14.54 11.86
C ALA A 156 -4.93 -14.63 10.99
N ARG A 157 -4.91 -14.04 9.78
CA ARG A 157 -3.71 -14.01 8.92
C ARG A 157 -3.05 -12.64 8.87
N ILE A 158 -3.70 -11.57 9.35
CA ILE A 158 -3.07 -10.25 9.44
C ILE A 158 -2.13 -10.26 10.63
N GLU A 159 -0.87 -9.91 10.38
CA GLU A 159 0.19 -9.95 11.37
C GLU A 159 0.27 -8.64 12.15
N LEU A 160 0.46 -8.78 13.47
CA LEU A 160 0.75 -7.64 14.35
C LEU A 160 2.23 -7.30 14.21
N GLU A 161 2.54 -6.18 13.56
CA GLU A 161 3.92 -5.82 13.22
C GLU A 161 4.42 -4.60 13.98
N PRO A 162 5.72 -4.58 14.34
CA PRO A 162 6.37 -3.38 14.84
C PRO A 162 6.49 -2.33 13.72
N VAL A 163 5.75 -1.24 13.84
CA VAL A 163 5.76 -0.13 12.89
C VAL A 163 6.61 1.01 13.46
N TRP A 164 7.54 1.48 12.63
CA TRP A 164 8.53 2.49 13.02
C TRP A 164 8.34 3.77 12.21
N GLU A 165 8.38 4.89 12.91
CA GLU A 165 8.55 6.20 12.28
C GLU A 165 10.00 6.34 11.76
N ASP A 166 10.15 6.84 10.54
CA ASP A 166 11.45 7.12 9.91
C ASP A 166 11.61 8.64 9.67
N GLY A 167 12.79 9.06 9.20
CA GLY A 167 13.09 10.47 8.92
C GLY A 167 13.97 11.14 9.98
N ILE A 168 14.45 12.35 9.66
CA ILE A 168 15.42 13.09 10.49
C ILE A 168 14.80 13.58 11.81
N LEU A 169 13.52 13.90 11.76
CA LEU A 169 12.79 14.38 12.93
C LEU A 169 12.25 13.25 13.80
N ALA A 170 12.31 11.99 13.35
CA ALA A 170 11.98 10.86 14.21
C ALA A 170 12.77 11.00 15.52
N PRO A 171 12.13 10.98 16.70
CA PRO A 171 12.76 11.56 17.88
C PRO A 171 14.03 10.79 18.24
N MET A 172 15.16 11.49 18.36
CA MET A 172 16.45 10.87 18.65
C MET A 172 16.40 10.08 19.96
N GLY A 173 16.38 8.76 19.85
CA GLY A 173 16.34 7.85 20.98
C GLY A 173 14.94 7.53 21.53
N SER A 174 13.84 8.09 21.00
CA SER A 174 12.50 7.64 21.39
C SER A 174 11.92 6.63 20.39
N ARG A 175 11.75 5.43 20.95
CA ARG A 175 10.87 4.35 20.54
C ARG A 175 9.48 4.90 20.16
N ALA A 176 9.12 4.84 18.90
CA ALA A 176 7.73 4.53 18.53
C ALA A 176 7.81 3.32 17.62
N CYS A 177 7.91 2.16 18.28
CA CYS A 177 7.56 0.87 17.73
C CYS A 177 6.12 0.67 18.18
N THR A 178 5.17 1.10 17.36
CA THR A 178 3.77 0.73 17.57
C THR A 178 3.59 -0.71 17.12
N GLN A 179 2.60 -1.39 17.68
CA GLN A 179 2.19 -2.71 17.19
C GLN A 179 0.87 -2.53 16.48
N ASP A 180 0.89 -2.64 15.16
CA ASP A 180 -0.28 -2.35 14.34
C ASP A 180 -0.54 -3.48 13.32
N PHE A 181 -1.82 -3.78 13.11
CA PHE A 181 -2.27 -4.69 12.05
C PHE A 181 -2.43 -3.96 10.71
N LEU A 182 -2.94 -2.72 10.76
CA LEU A 182 -3.02 -1.78 9.65
C LEU A 182 -2.15 -0.56 9.95
N PHE A 183 -1.39 -0.09 8.96
CA PHE A 183 -0.52 1.07 9.13
C PHE A 183 -0.37 1.87 7.84
N LEU A 184 0.12 3.11 7.95
CA LEU A 184 0.52 3.91 6.79
C LEU A 184 1.97 3.57 6.42
N LEU A 185 2.30 3.49 5.13
CA LEU A 185 3.69 3.33 4.69
C LEU A 185 4.55 4.54 5.09
N SER A 186 5.85 4.31 5.31
CA SER A 186 6.81 5.40 5.36
C SER A 186 7.24 5.81 3.96
N GLU A 187 7.87 6.97 3.81
CA GLU A 187 8.45 7.40 2.54
C GLU A 187 9.43 6.35 2.01
N LYS A 188 10.34 5.88 2.86
CA LYS A 188 11.33 4.88 2.44
C LYS A 188 10.63 3.63 1.91
N GLU A 189 9.63 3.13 2.62
CA GLU A 189 8.88 1.96 2.18
C GLU A 189 8.08 2.21 0.91
N ALA A 190 7.41 3.36 0.80
CA ALA A 190 6.65 3.72 -0.38
C ALA A 190 7.57 3.79 -1.61
N VAL A 191 8.70 4.47 -1.51
CA VAL A 191 9.65 4.64 -2.62
C VAL A 191 10.32 3.31 -2.99
N GLU A 192 10.81 2.54 -2.00
CA GLU A 192 11.56 1.30 -2.25
C GLU A 192 10.66 0.12 -2.65
N LYS A 193 9.47 -0.02 -2.03
CA LYS A 193 8.65 -1.23 -2.15
C LYS A 193 7.60 -1.13 -3.26
N LEU A 194 6.91 0.00 -3.45
CA LEU A 194 5.95 0.15 -4.56
C LEU A 194 6.66 0.19 -5.91
N GLY A 195 7.88 0.73 -5.96
CA GLY A 195 8.65 0.87 -7.18
C GLY A 195 8.17 2.05 -8.06
N PRO A 196 8.88 2.29 -9.16
CA PRO A 196 8.71 3.52 -9.92
C PRO A 196 7.35 3.57 -10.63
N GLY A 197 6.61 4.65 -10.39
CA GLY A 197 5.37 4.97 -11.11
C GLY A 197 4.11 4.41 -10.46
N ARG A 198 4.24 3.80 -9.27
CA ARG A 198 3.14 3.20 -8.51
C ARG A 198 2.76 3.97 -7.24
N LEU A 199 3.37 5.14 -7.04
CA LEU A 199 3.07 6.06 -5.96
C LEU A 199 1.76 6.81 -6.20
N SER A 200 1.50 7.20 -7.46
CA SER A 200 0.21 7.79 -7.84
C SER A 200 -0.92 6.79 -7.57
N CYS A 201 -1.98 7.26 -6.93
CA CYS A 201 -3.05 6.41 -6.45
C CYS A 201 -4.40 7.11 -6.62
N GLN A 202 -5.37 6.38 -7.13
CA GLN A 202 -6.76 6.85 -7.21
C GLN A 202 -7.39 6.79 -5.82
N GLY A 203 -8.14 7.84 -5.49
CA GLY A 203 -8.92 7.89 -4.27
C GLY A 203 -10.25 7.20 -4.46
N VAL A 204 -10.75 6.58 -3.41
CA VAL A 204 -12.17 6.28 -3.26
C VAL A 204 -12.53 6.83 -1.89
N ASP A 205 -13.67 7.51 -1.75
CA ASP A 205 -14.11 7.99 -0.44
C ASP A 205 -15.09 6.97 0.13
N LEU A 206 -14.55 5.88 0.68
CA LEU A 206 -15.32 4.73 1.14
C LEU A 206 -16.10 5.01 2.42
N LEU A 207 -15.71 6.00 3.22
CA LEU A 207 -16.44 6.42 4.42
C LEU A 207 -17.55 7.44 4.13
N ALA A 208 -17.70 7.90 2.89
CA ALA A 208 -18.78 8.82 2.50
C ALA A 208 -20.07 8.04 2.16
N GLU A 209 -21.20 8.50 2.69
CA GLU A 209 -22.53 7.99 2.29
C GLU A 209 -22.70 8.10 0.77
N GLY A 210 -22.84 6.95 0.09
CA GLY A 210 -23.05 6.87 -1.36
C GLY A 210 -21.79 6.90 -2.22
N ALA A 211 -20.64 6.47 -1.68
CA ALA A 211 -19.35 6.38 -2.36
C ALA A 211 -19.45 5.90 -3.83
N ARG A 212 -19.27 6.82 -4.77
CA ARG A 212 -19.04 6.54 -6.19
C ARG A 212 -17.58 6.86 -6.49
N GLY A 213 -16.91 5.94 -7.18
CA GLY A 213 -15.47 5.95 -7.43
C GLY A 213 -14.92 7.31 -7.81
N ALA A 214 -13.90 7.78 -7.09
CA ALA A 214 -13.12 8.91 -7.53
C ALA A 214 -12.11 8.40 -8.57
N ASP A 215 -12.40 8.65 -9.85
CA ASP A 215 -11.48 8.32 -10.96
C ASP A 215 -10.19 9.19 -10.94
N ALA A 216 -10.09 10.13 -10.01
CA ALA A 216 -8.97 11.05 -9.88
C ALA A 216 -7.88 10.51 -8.94
N ASN A 217 -6.63 10.77 -9.31
CA ASN A 217 -5.51 10.56 -8.41
C ASN A 217 -5.59 11.57 -7.26
N VAL A 218 -5.30 11.11 -6.04
CA VAL A 218 -5.43 11.91 -4.81
C VAL A 218 -4.09 12.00 -4.07
N CYS A 219 -4.01 12.96 -3.15
CA CYS A 219 -2.95 12.98 -2.16
C CYS A 219 -3.17 11.85 -1.15
N TRP A 220 -2.12 11.19 -0.67
CA TRP A 220 -2.25 10.21 0.43
C TRP A 220 -1.10 10.27 1.44
N TRP A 221 -1.43 10.06 2.72
CA TRP A 221 -0.51 10.25 3.85
C TRP A 221 0.59 9.18 3.92
N LEU A 222 1.78 9.62 4.33
CA LEU A 222 2.87 8.77 4.81
C LEU A 222 3.04 8.99 6.31
N ARG A 223 3.53 7.98 7.03
CA ARG A 223 3.85 8.14 8.46
C ARG A 223 5.11 8.96 8.73
N THR A 224 5.92 9.21 7.71
CA THR A 224 7.16 9.99 7.82
C THR A 224 6.86 11.46 8.18
N PRO A 225 7.51 12.04 9.21
CA PRO A 225 7.43 13.46 9.51
C PRO A 225 7.88 14.35 8.35
N GLY A 226 7.26 15.52 8.23
CA GLY A 226 7.67 16.57 7.30
C GLY A 226 8.85 17.40 7.82
N GLU A 227 8.86 18.70 7.50
CA GLU A 227 9.83 19.68 8.02
C GLU A 227 9.66 19.97 9.53
N SER A 228 8.50 19.62 10.10
CA SER A 228 8.20 19.72 11.53
C SER A 228 7.34 18.54 11.99
N MET A 229 7.22 18.35 13.31
CA MET A 229 6.34 17.31 13.86
C MET A 229 4.85 17.63 13.71
N ALA A 230 4.49 18.88 13.43
CA ALA A 230 3.15 19.31 13.02
C ALA A 230 2.86 19.07 11.53
N GLN A 231 3.80 18.46 10.79
CA GLN A 231 3.66 18.12 9.38
C GLN A 231 3.94 16.64 9.10
N ARG A 232 3.32 16.14 8.04
CA ARG A 232 3.50 14.77 7.54
C ARG A 232 3.70 14.76 6.05
N ARG A 233 4.64 13.93 5.61
CA ARG A 233 4.85 13.71 4.19
C ARG A 233 3.63 13.01 3.60
N PHE A 234 3.39 13.31 2.34
CA PHE A 234 2.31 12.72 1.58
C PHE A 234 2.79 12.53 0.14
N VAL A 235 2.07 11.69 -0.59
CA VAL A 235 2.30 11.48 -2.01
C VAL A 235 1.28 12.29 -2.80
N THR A 236 1.73 13.02 -3.81
CA THR A 236 0.90 13.84 -4.69
C THR A 236 0.14 12.99 -5.72
N PRO A 237 -0.91 13.54 -6.39
CA PRO A 237 -1.63 12.85 -7.45
C PRO A 237 -0.73 12.36 -8.60
N ASP A 238 0.38 13.06 -8.85
CA ASP A 238 1.36 12.71 -9.88
C ASP A 238 2.39 11.65 -9.42
N GLY A 239 2.30 11.19 -8.17
CA GLY A 239 3.15 10.14 -7.62
C GLY A 239 4.53 10.63 -7.18
N PHE A 240 4.63 11.87 -6.69
CA PHE A 240 5.82 12.40 -6.04
C PHE A 240 5.61 12.47 -4.53
N VAL A 241 6.66 12.23 -3.74
CA VAL A 241 6.62 12.49 -2.30
C VAL A 241 6.93 13.97 -2.08
N ASP A 242 6.08 14.67 -1.33
CA ASP A 242 6.36 16.02 -0.88
C ASP A 242 7.32 15.98 0.32
N PRO A 243 8.55 16.52 0.20
CA PRO A 243 9.55 16.42 1.27
C PRO A 243 9.25 17.34 2.45
N ASP A 244 8.47 18.41 2.24
CA ASP A 244 8.17 19.43 3.24
C ASP A 244 7.00 18.96 4.12
N GLY A 245 6.05 18.27 3.49
CA GLY A 245 4.89 17.68 4.12
C GLY A 245 3.74 18.66 4.31
N ALA A 246 2.55 18.10 4.49
CA ALA A 246 1.32 18.83 4.76
C ALA A 246 1.06 18.90 6.26
N CYS A 247 0.36 19.95 6.68
CA CYS A 247 -0.04 20.15 8.07
C CYS A 247 -0.98 19.02 8.53
N VAL A 248 -0.78 18.51 9.75
CA VAL A 248 -1.47 17.31 10.24
C VAL A 248 -3.00 17.45 10.33
N VAL A 249 -3.51 18.68 10.46
CA VAL A 249 -4.96 18.98 10.48
C VAL A 249 -5.58 19.19 9.10
N MET A 250 -4.82 19.01 8.01
CA MET A 250 -5.36 19.20 6.68
C MET A 250 -6.36 18.10 6.32
N THR A 251 -7.65 18.45 6.31
CA THR A 251 -8.72 17.87 5.48
C THR A 251 -9.83 18.88 5.22
N ARG A 252 -10.56 18.67 4.12
CA ARG A 252 -11.88 19.20 3.77
C ARG A 252 -12.34 20.46 4.52
N ARG A 253 -12.28 21.59 3.81
CA ARG A 253 -12.96 22.87 4.13
C ARG A 253 -12.80 23.35 5.58
N GLY A 254 -11.57 23.64 5.96
CA GLY A 254 -11.29 24.54 7.08
C GLY A 254 -10.37 25.65 6.61
N LYS A 255 -10.86 26.90 6.54
CA LYS A 255 -10.01 28.09 6.36
C LYS A 255 -9.02 28.16 7.53
N GLY A 256 -7.85 27.54 7.36
CA GLY A 256 -6.68 27.77 8.21
C GLY A 256 -6.05 29.11 7.87
N ALA A 257 -5.70 29.89 8.88
CA ALA A 257 -5.33 31.30 8.79
C ALA A 257 -3.94 31.60 8.18
N LEU A 258 -3.36 30.67 7.41
CA LEU A 258 -2.06 30.87 6.76
C LEU A 258 -2.19 30.47 5.29
N ALA A 259 -2.10 31.49 4.44
CA ALA A 259 -2.39 31.44 3.02
C ALA A 259 -1.40 30.57 2.24
N SER A 260 -1.92 29.48 1.67
CA SER A 260 -1.89 29.28 0.21
C SER A 260 -3.09 28.42 -0.17
N ASP A 261 -3.87 28.87 -1.16
CA ASP A 261 -5.13 28.29 -1.64
C ASP A 261 -4.91 26.91 -2.29
N VAL A 262 -4.70 25.87 -1.47
CA VAL A 262 -4.53 24.50 -1.95
C VAL A 262 -5.50 23.58 -1.19
N ASP A 263 -6.76 23.62 -1.59
CA ASP A 263 -7.83 22.70 -1.14
C ASP A 263 -7.61 21.31 -1.78
N PHE A 264 -6.74 20.48 -1.23
CA PHE A 264 -6.68 19.06 -1.58
C PHE A 264 -6.86 18.18 -0.34
N ASP A 265 -7.84 17.29 -0.40
CA ASP A 265 -8.03 16.25 0.61
C ASP A 265 -6.89 15.24 0.53
N VAL A 266 -6.33 14.87 1.68
CA VAL A 266 -5.31 13.83 1.79
C VAL A 266 -5.95 12.56 2.33
N TYR A 267 -5.73 11.47 1.60
CA TYR A 267 -6.39 10.21 1.83
C TYR A 267 -5.52 9.24 2.63
N VAL A 268 -6.20 8.28 3.25
CA VAL A 268 -5.61 7.17 3.99
C VAL A 268 -5.43 5.99 3.04
N ARG A 269 -4.18 5.54 2.88
CA ARG A 269 -3.81 4.38 2.07
C ARG A 269 -3.14 3.33 2.97
N PRO A 270 -3.92 2.45 3.60
CA PRO A 270 -3.38 1.51 4.57
C PRO A 270 -2.56 0.40 3.92
N ALA A 271 -1.65 -0.13 4.71
CA ALA A 271 -0.84 -1.30 4.44
C ALA A 271 -0.93 -2.30 5.60
N MET A 272 -0.67 -3.57 5.30
CA MET A 272 -0.72 -4.65 6.28
C MET A 272 0.20 -5.79 5.87
N TYR A 273 0.67 -6.56 6.86
CA TYR A 273 1.35 -7.82 6.61
C TYR A 273 0.36 -8.97 6.71
N VAL A 274 0.35 -9.85 5.71
CA VAL A 274 -0.46 -11.07 5.69
C VAL A 274 0.45 -12.29 5.68
N GLN A 275 0.18 -13.23 6.58
CA GLN A 275 0.90 -14.48 6.68
C GLN A 275 0.62 -15.36 5.45
N LEU A 276 1.68 -15.82 4.78
CA LEU A 276 1.58 -16.65 3.57
C LEU A 276 1.48 -18.15 3.86
N PHE A 277 1.57 -18.57 5.13
CA PHE A 277 1.43 -19.97 5.54
C PHE A 277 0.34 -20.16 6.57
N ASP A 278 -0.44 -21.21 6.38
CA ASP A 278 -1.18 -21.83 7.47
C ASP A 278 -0.18 -22.55 8.36
N GLY A 279 -0.09 -22.17 9.64
CA GLY A 279 0.92 -22.62 10.60
C GLY A 279 0.91 -24.11 10.98
N TYR A 280 0.75 -25.04 10.03
CA TYR A 280 1.04 -26.45 10.26
C TYR A 280 2.55 -26.69 10.23
N VAL A 281 3.20 -26.31 11.33
CA VAL A 281 4.47 -26.93 11.73
C VAL A 281 4.09 -28.30 12.29
N PHE A 282 4.26 -29.36 11.51
CA PHE A 282 4.24 -30.74 12.01
C PHE A 282 5.46 -31.02 12.89
#